data_AF-A0A7K2NN48-F1
#
_entry.id   AF-A0A7K2NN48-F1
#
_cell.length_a   1.000
_cell.length_b   1.000
_cell.length_c   1.000
_cell.angle_alpha   90.00
_cell.angle_beta   90.00
_cell.angle_gamma   90.00
#
_symmetry.space_group_name_H-M   'P 1'
#
loop_
_entity.id
_entity.type
_entity.pdbx_description
1 polymer ?
#
loop_
_entity_poly.entity_id
_entity_poly.type
_entity_poly.pdbx_seq_one_letter_code
_entity_poly.pdbx_strand_id
1 'polypeptide(L)'
;MTSADVNWTPPPCWYAPYLGAKDFKEKMSAEIEEAASAPGMTGTPAAAIGQTKAHYEDEYGWTDTPGYKDYNVAKDGEGMFWAGVENPNEPDFLKRNSCTDLPFWVDDGEAPPPQYEEAITPEILAALAYQHMELPGTEVTLAPAQTTKVNLPTWAWLDKADFHEVQATAAIDAPGFALTATTTAKPVSLRLEPGTPDAVTYPASGECTINDDGSIGEPYARGNADRTPPCGIKYLRSSGDGTFDLQATITWEITWTGTGGAGGDLPDGTFENGQAVTVQEIQSVNR
;
A
#
# COMPACT_ATOMS: atom_id res chain seq x y z
N MET A 1 -3.00 0.04 -13.75
CA MET A 1 -3.86 0.05 -12.57
C MET A 1 -3.36 1.18 -11.70
N THR A 2 -4.14 2.24 -11.54
CA THR A 2 -3.82 3.34 -10.62
C THR A 2 -4.01 2.81 -9.21
N SER A 3 -2.96 2.95 -8.40
CA SER A 3 -2.96 2.70 -6.95
C SER A 3 -4.25 3.20 -6.32
N ALA A 4 -4.77 2.44 -5.35
CA ALA A 4 -5.76 2.93 -4.40
C ALA A 4 -5.38 4.35 -3.96
N ASP A 5 -6.37 5.23 -3.80
CA ASP A 5 -6.21 6.51 -3.09
C ASP A 5 -6.00 6.19 -1.60
N VAL A 6 -4.84 5.63 -1.28
CA VAL A 6 -4.40 5.39 0.08
C VAL A 6 -3.94 6.72 0.64
N ASN A 7 -4.60 7.18 1.69
CA ASN A 7 -4.12 8.31 2.50
C ASN A 7 -2.84 7.98 3.31
N TRP A 8 -2.14 6.89 3.00
CA TRP A 8 -0.92 6.48 3.67
C TRP A 8 0.04 5.81 2.68
N THR A 9 1.24 6.37 2.56
CA THR A 9 2.31 5.93 1.65
C THR A 9 3.46 5.41 2.50
N PRO A 10 4.10 4.27 2.13
CA PRO A 10 5.32 3.83 2.81
C PRO A 10 6.36 4.95 2.84
N PRO A 11 7.23 4.99 3.87
CA PRO A 11 8.25 6.01 3.93
C PRO A 11 9.14 5.95 2.68
N PRO A 12 9.70 7.10 2.26
CA PRO A 12 10.50 7.18 1.04
C PRO A 12 11.83 6.41 1.16
N CYS A 13 12.24 6.08 2.37
CA CYS A 13 13.37 5.24 2.72
C CYS A 13 13.17 4.70 4.14
N TRP A 14 13.97 3.73 4.56
CA TRP A 14 13.96 3.21 5.94
C TRP A 14 15.34 2.70 6.34
N TYR A 15 15.60 2.53 7.63
CA TYR A 15 16.79 1.83 8.11
C TYR A 15 16.49 0.34 8.30
N ALA A 16 17.30 -0.53 7.73
CA ALA A 16 17.15 -1.97 7.83
C ALA A 16 18.48 -2.66 8.20
N PRO A 17 18.43 -3.89 8.74
CA PRO A 17 19.65 -4.66 8.98
C PRO A 17 20.45 -4.85 7.69
N TYR A 18 21.76 -4.61 7.76
CA TYR A 18 22.62 -4.50 6.59
C TYR A 18 23.77 -5.51 6.60
N LEU A 19 24.71 -5.39 7.54
CA LEU A 19 25.90 -6.24 7.62
C LEU A 19 26.31 -6.53 9.06
N GLY A 20 26.85 -7.72 9.31
CA GLY A 20 27.57 -8.02 10.56
C GLY A 20 28.84 -7.18 10.69
N ALA A 21 29.39 -7.08 11.89
CA ALA A 21 30.50 -6.18 12.21
C ALA A 21 31.74 -6.37 11.33
N LYS A 22 32.14 -7.62 11.05
CA LYS A 22 33.33 -7.89 10.22
C LYS A 22 33.14 -7.46 8.76
N ASP A 23 32.02 -7.83 8.16
CA ASP A 23 31.71 -7.50 6.77
C ASP A 23 31.47 -5.99 6.62
N PHE A 24 30.82 -5.38 7.61
CA PHE A 24 30.62 -3.93 7.66
C PHE A 24 31.96 -3.19 7.73
N LYS A 25 32.90 -3.64 8.57
CA LYS A 25 34.25 -3.08 8.63
C LYS A 25 34.93 -3.13 7.26
N GLU A 26 34.95 -4.28 6.60
CA GLU A 26 35.58 -4.41 5.28
C GLU A 26 34.99 -3.41 4.29
N LYS A 27 33.65 -3.33 4.21
CA LYS A 27 32.96 -2.45 3.28
C LYS A 27 33.14 -0.96 3.61
N MET A 28 32.86 -0.56 4.85
CA MET A 28 32.93 0.83 5.28
C MET A 28 34.37 1.36 5.28
N SER A 29 35.38 0.55 5.64
CA SER A 29 36.79 0.96 5.51
C SER A 29 37.17 1.21 4.06
N ALA A 30 36.72 0.38 3.12
CA ALA A 30 36.96 0.59 1.68
C ALA A 30 36.28 1.86 1.15
N GLU A 31 35.02 2.11 1.53
CA GLU A 31 34.28 3.32 1.15
C GLU A 31 34.93 4.59 1.72
N ILE A 32 35.40 4.55 2.97
CA ILE A 32 36.14 5.66 3.59
C ILE A 32 37.48 5.91 2.90
N GLU A 33 38.22 4.85 2.53
CA GLU A 33 39.49 4.97 1.80
C GLU A 33 39.30 5.55 0.40
N GLU A 34 38.27 5.10 -0.32
CA GLU A 34 37.89 5.65 -1.62
C GLU A 34 37.52 7.12 -1.49
N ALA A 35 36.66 7.47 -0.53
CA ALA A 35 36.26 8.84 -0.25
C ALA A 35 37.47 9.72 0.10
N ALA A 36 38.39 9.24 0.94
CA ALA A 36 39.61 9.96 1.30
C ALA A 36 40.54 10.20 0.11
N SER A 37 40.52 9.29 -0.87
CA SER A 37 41.37 9.33 -2.07
C SER A 37 40.79 10.17 -3.21
N ALA A 38 39.52 10.59 -3.11
CA ALA A 38 38.85 11.33 -4.17
C ALA A 38 39.46 12.74 -4.37
N PRO A 39 39.63 13.22 -5.62
CA PRO A 39 40.18 14.55 -5.90
C PRO A 39 39.41 15.67 -5.20
N GLY A 40 40.13 16.56 -4.51
CA GLY A 40 39.52 17.70 -3.81
C GLY A 40 39.12 17.44 -2.36
N MET A 41 39.31 16.22 -1.85
CA MET A 41 39.04 15.86 -0.46
C MET A 41 40.16 16.31 0.48
N THR A 42 40.27 17.63 0.68
CA THR A 42 41.24 18.27 1.58
C THR A 42 40.53 19.23 2.53
N GLY A 43 41.19 19.68 3.61
CA GLY A 43 40.58 20.63 4.55
C GLY A 43 39.37 20.04 5.28
N THR A 44 38.23 20.74 5.25
CA THR A 44 37.00 20.33 5.95
C THR A 44 36.46 18.96 5.49
N PRO A 45 36.33 18.66 4.18
CA PRO A 45 35.99 17.31 3.71
C PRO A 45 36.90 16.21 4.28
N ALA A 46 38.22 16.40 4.28
CA ALA A 46 39.16 15.42 4.83
C ALA A 46 38.97 15.22 6.34
N ALA A 47 38.69 16.31 7.08
CA ALA A 47 38.40 16.23 8.50
C ALA A 47 37.09 15.46 8.77
N ALA A 48 36.05 15.67 7.95
CA ALA A 48 34.78 14.94 8.06
C ALA A 48 34.99 13.43 7.80
N ILE A 49 35.70 13.05 6.74
CA ILE A 49 36.04 11.64 6.46
C ILE A 49 36.85 11.02 7.61
N GLY A 50 37.81 11.78 8.15
CA GLY A 50 38.58 11.36 9.32
C GLY A 50 37.73 11.17 10.58
N GLN A 51 36.72 12.01 10.78
CA GLN A 51 35.76 11.85 11.88
C GLN A 51 34.86 10.63 11.68
N THR A 52 34.36 10.38 10.45
CA THR A 52 33.61 9.15 10.13
C THR A 52 34.47 7.91 10.37
N LYS A 53 35.76 7.95 10.02
CA LYS A 53 36.69 6.87 10.33
C LYS A 53 36.84 6.66 11.84
N ALA A 54 37.17 7.72 12.57
CA ALA A 54 37.32 7.67 14.02
C ALA A 54 36.02 7.24 14.72
N HIS A 55 34.86 7.54 14.12
CA HIS A 55 33.56 7.15 14.64
C HIS A 55 33.40 5.63 14.69
N TYR A 56 33.87 4.92 13.66
CA TYR A 56 33.79 3.48 13.65
C TYR A 56 35.01 2.78 14.28
N GLU A 57 36.21 3.39 14.23
CA GLU A 57 37.44 2.75 14.72
C GLU A 57 37.76 3.07 16.19
N ASP A 58 37.57 4.33 16.60
CA ASP A 58 38.20 4.94 17.78
C ASP A 58 37.20 5.59 18.75
N GLU A 59 35.96 5.08 18.80
CA GLU A 59 34.91 5.49 19.73
C GLU A 59 34.53 6.99 19.64
N TYR A 60 34.80 7.65 18.52
CA TYR A 60 34.42 9.04 18.32
C TYR A 60 32.91 9.18 18.13
N GLY A 61 32.21 9.68 19.16
CA GLY A 61 30.76 9.88 19.14
C GLY A 61 30.34 11.35 19.06
N TRP A 62 29.10 11.56 18.63
CA TRP A 62 28.35 12.81 18.78
C TRP A 62 27.24 12.63 19.83
N THR A 63 26.52 13.71 20.17
CA THR A 63 25.53 13.73 21.27
C THR A 63 24.59 12.52 21.27
N ASP A 64 24.00 12.19 20.12
CA ASP A 64 23.00 11.14 19.98
C ASP A 64 23.47 9.99 19.07
N THR A 65 24.79 9.94 18.79
CA THR A 65 25.39 8.98 17.85
C THR A 65 26.68 8.44 18.47
N PRO A 66 26.61 7.36 19.26
CA PRO A 66 27.78 6.81 19.94
C PRO A 66 28.78 6.26 18.94
N GLY A 67 30.07 6.54 19.16
CA GLY A 67 31.14 5.91 18.39
C GLY A 67 31.35 4.44 18.78
N TYR A 68 32.03 3.73 17.90
CA TYR A 68 32.32 2.31 18.01
C TYR A 68 33.81 2.07 18.14
N LYS A 69 34.15 0.96 18.78
CA LYS A 69 35.52 0.46 18.83
C LYS A 69 35.70 -0.61 17.78
N ASP A 70 36.64 -0.41 16.86
CA ASP A 70 36.95 -1.36 15.80
C ASP A 70 35.71 -1.93 15.10
N TYR A 71 34.77 -1.07 14.72
CA TYR A 71 33.50 -1.41 14.06
C TYR A 71 32.68 -2.46 14.83
N ASN A 72 32.78 -2.53 16.16
CA ASN A 72 32.18 -3.60 16.96
C ASN A 72 32.57 -5.02 16.55
N VAL A 73 33.74 -5.23 15.90
CA VAL A 73 34.19 -6.58 15.46
C VAL A 73 34.24 -7.61 16.60
N ALA A 74 34.49 -7.17 17.83
CA ALA A 74 34.44 -8.03 19.01
C ALA A 74 33.04 -8.60 19.32
N LYS A 75 31.98 -7.93 18.84
CA LYS A 75 30.56 -8.30 18.96
C LYS A 75 29.99 -8.93 17.67
N ASP A 76 30.84 -9.32 16.74
CA ASP A 76 30.39 -9.91 15.48
C ASP A 76 29.56 -11.18 15.74
N GLY A 77 28.31 -11.19 15.23
CA GLY A 77 27.33 -12.26 15.48
C GLY A 77 26.48 -12.07 16.75
N GLU A 78 26.61 -10.93 17.44
CA GLU A 78 25.74 -10.51 18.56
C GLU A 78 24.82 -9.33 18.17
N GLY A 79 24.83 -8.95 16.90
CA GLY A 79 24.14 -7.80 16.35
C GLY A 79 24.58 -7.52 14.93
N MET A 80 24.02 -6.46 14.34
CA MET A 80 24.37 -6.00 13.00
C MET A 80 24.36 -4.47 12.91
N PHE A 81 25.10 -3.96 11.92
CA PHE A 81 24.89 -2.58 11.47
C PHE A 81 23.63 -2.50 10.62
N TRP A 82 22.86 -1.45 10.86
CA TRP A 82 21.69 -1.05 10.10
C TRP A 82 22.05 0.15 9.24
N ALA A 83 21.50 0.23 8.03
CA ALA A 83 21.78 1.29 7.08
C ALA A 83 20.52 1.71 6.32
N GLY A 84 20.57 2.89 5.71
CA GLY A 84 19.48 3.42 4.90
C GLY A 84 19.22 2.58 3.66
N VAL A 85 17.95 2.29 3.40
CA VAL A 85 17.44 1.59 2.22
C VAL A 85 16.46 2.50 1.51
N GLU A 86 16.69 2.70 0.21
CA GLU A 86 15.80 3.48 -0.66
C GLU A 86 14.47 2.76 -0.92
N ASN A 87 13.35 3.47 -0.89
CA ASN A 87 12.09 2.97 -1.45
C ASN A 87 12.10 3.12 -2.97
N PRO A 88 12.18 2.03 -3.77
CA PRO A 88 12.24 2.14 -5.23
C PRO A 88 10.96 2.73 -5.85
N ASN A 89 9.84 2.70 -5.12
CA ASN A 89 8.55 3.25 -5.57
C ASN A 89 8.38 4.74 -5.25
N GLU A 90 9.30 5.37 -4.51
CA GLU A 90 9.31 6.83 -4.31
C GLU A 90 9.98 7.50 -5.52
N PRO A 91 9.24 8.24 -6.37
CA PRO A 91 9.82 8.87 -7.55
C PRO A 91 10.74 10.07 -7.22
N ASP A 92 10.51 10.76 -6.10
CA ASP A 92 11.34 11.90 -5.69
C ASP A 92 12.70 11.42 -5.17
N PHE A 93 13.75 11.68 -5.96
CA PHE A 93 15.12 11.30 -5.62
C PHE A 93 15.57 11.84 -4.26
N LEU A 94 15.18 13.06 -3.89
CA LEU A 94 15.61 13.68 -2.63
C LEU A 94 14.94 13.03 -1.43
N LYS A 95 13.66 12.67 -1.55
CA LYS A 95 12.97 11.91 -0.51
C LYS A 95 13.52 10.49 -0.41
N ARG A 96 13.73 9.83 -1.55
CA ARG A 96 14.24 8.46 -1.57
C ARG A 96 15.62 8.33 -0.92
N ASN A 97 16.41 9.41 -0.92
CA ASN A 97 17.72 9.49 -0.32
C ASN A 97 17.73 10.25 1.03
N SER A 98 16.60 10.41 1.72
CA SER A 98 16.54 11.21 2.96
C SER A 98 17.07 10.48 4.20
N CYS A 99 17.17 9.15 4.19
CA CYS A 99 17.71 8.34 5.28
C CYS A 99 19.23 8.40 5.25
N THR A 100 19.77 9.51 5.77
CA THR A 100 21.18 9.91 5.64
C THR A 100 21.99 9.68 6.91
N ASP A 101 21.38 9.11 7.97
CA ASP A 101 22.13 8.76 9.17
C ASP A 101 23.22 7.74 8.86
N LEU A 102 24.34 7.87 9.58
CA LEU A 102 25.42 6.92 9.52
C LEU A 102 24.92 5.53 9.96
N PRO A 103 25.36 4.44 9.31
CA PRO A 103 25.04 3.11 9.75
C PRO A 103 25.31 2.90 11.24
N PHE A 104 24.37 2.28 11.94
CA PHE A 104 24.38 2.17 13.40
C PHE A 104 24.21 0.73 13.85
N TRP A 105 24.76 0.40 15.01
CA TRP A 105 24.71 -0.95 15.57
C TRP A 105 23.40 -1.21 16.30
N VAL A 106 22.82 -2.39 16.10
CA VAL A 106 21.71 -2.92 16.88
C VAL A 106 22.08 -4.33 17.33
N ASP A 107 22.01 -4.60 18.64
CA ASP A 107 22.24 -5.93 19.20
C ASP A 107 21.07 -6.88 18.82
N ASP A 108 21.34 -8.17 18.70
CA ASP A 108 20.35 -9.18 18.30
C ASP A 108 19.15 -9.21 19.26
N GLY A 109 17.94 -9.20 18.69
CA GLY A 109 16.68 -9.26 19.45
C GLY A 109 16.29 -7.95 20.16
N GLU A 110 17.11 -6.90 20.09
CA GLU A 110 16.78 -5.58 20.60
C GLU A 110 16.04 -4.74 19.55
N ALA A 111 15.25 -3.77 20.01
CA ALA A 111 14.61 -2.81 19.11
C ALA A 111 15.65 -1.78 18.60
N PRO A 112 15.52 -1.28 17.37
CA PRO A 112 16.37 -0.20 16.89
C PRO A 112 16.23 1.05 17.79
N PRO A 113 17.31 1.83 17.97
CA PRO A 113 17.26 3.02 18.81
C PRO A 113 16.19 4.03 18.35
N PRO A 114 15.38 4.61 19.27
CA PRO A 114 14.22 5.45 18.91
C PRO A 114 14.52 6.70 18.09
N GLN A 115 15.76 7.18 18.08
CA GLN A 115 16.17 8.34 17.27
C GLN A 115 16.14 8.07 15.77
N TYR A 116 16.15 6.80 15.35
CA TYR A 116 16.02 6.39 13.96
C TYR A 116 14.53 6.12 13.68
N GLU A 117 13.76 7.19 13.49
CA GLU A 117 12.29 7.13 13.36
C GLU A 117 11.83 6.20 12.22
N GLU A 118 12.60 6.15 11.13
CA GLU A 118 12.35 5.28 9.97
C GLU A 118 13.04 3.91 10.06
N ALA A 119 13.49 3.46 11.24
CA ALA A 119 13.95 2.08 11.39
C ALA A 119 12.79 1.11 11.14
N ILE A 120 13.03 0.07 10.33
CA ILE A 120 11.97 -0.82 9.86
C ILE A 120 11.21 -1.45 11.02
N THR A 121 9.89 -1.26 11.04
CA THR A 121 8.96 -1.84 11.99
C THR A 121 7.97 -2.77 11.28
N PRO A 122 7.21 -3.61 12.00
CA PRO A 122 6.08 -4.34 11.42
C PRO A 122 5.07 -3.44 10.69
N GLU A 123 4.87 -2.20 11.15
CA GLU A 123 3.98 -1.24 10.48
C GLU A 123 4.55 -0.82 9.11
N ILE A 124 5.85 -0.51 9.02
CA ILE A 124 6.52 -0.22 7.74
C ILE A 124 6.53 -1.47 6.83
N LEU A 125 6.58 -2.68 7.38
CA LEU A 125 6.41 -3.90 6.57
C LEU A 125 4.98 -4.07 6.06
N ALA A 126 3.95 -3.81 6.88
CA ALA A 126 2.54 -3.92 6.45
C ALA A 126 2.24 -2.96 5.30
N ALA A 127 2.75 -1.76 5.44
CA ALA A 127 2.80 -0.71 4.44
C ALA A 127 3.45 -1.13 3.11
N LEU A 128 4.66 -1.69 3.17
CA LEU A 128 5.36 -2.20 1.99
C LEU A 128 4.58 -3.35 1.34
N ALA A 129 4.01 -4.25 2.14
CA ALA A 129 3.14 -5.32 1.64
C ALA A 129 1.92 -4.75 0.92
N TYR A 130 1.32 -3.69 1.47
CA TYR A 130 0.17 -3.01 0.86
C TYR A 130 0.53 -2.33 -0.46
N GLN A 131 1.67 -1.63 -0.53
CA GLN A 131 2.14 -0.97 -1.76
C GLN A 131 2.35 -1.95 -2.92
N HIS A 132 2.68 -3.20 -2.62
CA HIS A 132 2.86 -4.27 -3.60
C HIS A 132 1.62 -5.18 -3.77
N MET A 133 0.51 -4.85 -3.11
CA MET A 133 -0.73 -5.62 -3.22
C MET A 133 -1.44 -5.30 -4.54
N GLU A 134 -1.78 -6.35 -5.29
CA GLU A 134 -2.60 -6.22 -6.49
C GLU A 134 -4.05 -6.50 -6.15
N LEU A 135 -4.89 -5.48 -6.25
CA LEU A 135 -6.34 -5.61 -6.06
C LEU A 135 -7.04 -5.71 -7.42
N PRO A 136 -8.10 -6.53 -7.52
CA PRO A 136 -8.85 -6.67 -8.76
C PRO A 136 -9.51 -5.35 -9.14
N GLY A 137 -9.55 -5.04 -10.43
CA GLY A 137 -10.23 -3.85 -10.95
C GLY A 137 -11.75 -3.95 -10.76
N THR A 138 -12.43 -2.81 -10.61
CA THR A 138 -13.86 -2.70 -10.28
C THR A 138 -14.78 -2.88 -11.48
N GLU A 139 -14.72 -3.99 -12.21
CA GLU A 139 -15.72 -4.25 -13.27
C GLU A 139 -17.01 -4.82 -12.66
N VAL A 140 -18.03 -3.95 -12.54
CA VAL A 140 -19.35 -4.36 -12.05
C VAL A 140 -20.07 -5.16 -13.12
N THR A 141 -20.66 -6.30 -12.73
CA THR A 141 -21.55 -7.03 -13.62
C THR A 141 -22.94 -6.45 -13.54
N LEU A 142 -23.48 -6.07 -14.70
CA LEU A 142 -24.83 -5.51 -14.83
C LEU A 142 -25.80 -6.50 -15.50
N ALA A 143 -27.06 -6.48 -15.08
CA ALA A 143 -28.16 -7.11 -15.82
C ALA A 143 -29.36 -6.16 -15.92
N PRO A 144 -29.68 -5.65 -17.13
CA PRO A 144 -28.98 -5.84 -18.41
C PRO A 144 -27.55 -5.26 -18.45
N ALA A 145 -26.64 -5.89 -19.21
CA ALA A 145 -25.20 -5.60 -19.15
C ALA A 145 -24.75 -4.25 -19.74
N GLN A 146 -25.45 -3.70 -20.73
CA GLN A 146 -25.01 -2.48 -21.45
C GLN A 146 -26.17 -1.58 -21.84
N THR A 147 -27.26 -2.17 -22.34
CA THR A 147 -28.47 -1.43 -22.72
C THR A 147 -29.59 -1.80 -21.79
N THR A 148 -30.03 -0.82 -21.01
CA THR A 148 -31.22 -0.92 -20.17
C THR A 148 -32.32 -0.02 -20.71
N LYS A 149 -33.46 -0.02 -20.02
CA LYS A 149 -34.65 0.72 -20.44
C LYS A 149 -35.12 1.64 -19.34
N VAL A 150 -35.77 2.74 -19.73
CA VAL A 150 -36.39 3.66 -18.78
C VAL A 150 -37.35 2.88 -17.88
N ASN A 151 -37.26 3.13 -16.57
CA ASN A 151 -38.02 2.45 -15.51
C ASN A 151 -37.72 0.96 -15.31
N LEU A 152 -36.74 0.37 -16.00
CA LEU A 152 -36.31 -1.01 -15.76
C LEU A 152 -35.19 -1.05 -14.70
N PRO A 153 -35.36 -1.75 -13.57
CA PRO A 153 -34.28 -1.98 -12.63
C PRO A 153 -33.15 -2.78 -13.28
N THR A 154 -31.94 -2.22 -13.22
CA THR A 154 -30.70 -2.83 -13.66
C THR A 154 -29.99 -3.37 -12.43
N TRP A 155 -29.83 -4.68 -12.35
CA TRP A 155 -29.15 -5.36 -11.25
C TRP A 155 -27.64 -5.15 -11.40
N ALA A 156 -26.96 -4.99 -10.27
CA ALA A 156 -25.51 -4.83 -10.19
C ALA A 156 -24.95 -5.77 -9.13
N TRP A 157 -23.85 -6.45 -9.43
CA TRP A 157 -23.12 -7.27 -8.47
C TRP A 157 -21.65 -7.41 -8.86
N LEU A 158 -20.85 -7.84 -7.90
CA LEU A 158 -19.45 -8.21 -8.12
C LEU A 158 -19.31 -9.73 -8.13
N ASP A 159 -18.45 -10.26 -9.00
CA ASP A 159 -18.17 -11.69 -8.99
C ASP A 159 -17.34 -12.04 -7.76
N LYS A 160 -17.88 -12.89 -6.88
CA LYS A 160 -17.21 -13.33 -5.68
C LYS A 160 -15.89 -14.08 -5.97
N ALA A 161 -15.73 -14.64 -7.17
CA ALA A 161 -14.47 -15.24 -7.60
C ALA A 161 -13.35 -14.21 -7.73
N ASP A 162 -13.68 -12.99 -8.18
CA ASP A 162 -12.72 -11.91 -8.38
C ASP A 162 -12.57 -11.06 -7.13
N PHE A 163 -13.69 -10.77 -6.44
CA PHE A 163 -13.75 -9.87 -5.29
C PHE A 163 -13.83 -10.65 -3.98
N HIS A 164 -12.67 -11.11 -3.52
CA HIS A 164 -12.48 -11.82 -2.26
C HIS A 164 -11.32 -11.20 -1.46
N GLU A 165 -11.16 -11.65 -0.22
CA GLU A 165 -10.04 -11.21 0.63
C GLU A 165 -8.69 -11.52 -0.02
N VAL A 166 -7.82 -10.53 -0.10
CA VAL A 166 -6.45 -10.65 -0.63
C VAL A 166 -5.45 -10.33 0.47
N GLN A 167 -4.37 -11.10 0.54
CA GLN A 167 -3.32 -10.91 1.54
C GLN A 167 -1.96 -10.73 0.86
N ALA A 168 -1.14 -9.86 1.46
CA ALA A 168 0.26 -9.67 1.09
C ALA A 168 1.11 -9.68 2.36
N THR A 169 2.27 -10.32 2.30
CA THR A 169 3.19 -10.42 3.44
C THR A 169 4.53 -9.81 3.05
N ALA A 170 5.05 -8.92 3.88
CA ALA A 170 6.42 -8.44 3.83
C ALA A 170 7.18 -8.95 5.06
N ALA A 171 8.44 -9.31 4.87
CA ALA A 171 9.28 -9.83 5.94
C ALA A 171 10.73 -9.40 5.77
N ILE A 172 11.42 -9.29 6.90
CA ILE A 172 12.87 -9.20 7.01
C ILE A 172 13.31 -10.41 7.82
N ASP A 173 14.21 -11.19 7.22
CA ASP A 173 14.85 -12.34 7.84
C ASP A 173 16.37 -12.10 7.81
N ALA A 174 16.89 -11.63 8.92
CA ALA A 174 18.31 -11.40 9.15
C ALA A 174 18.72 -11.99 10.50
N PRO A 175 20.02 -12.32 10.71
CA PRO A 175 20.50 -12.75 12.03
C PRO A 175 20.06 -11.76 13.12
N GLY A 176 19.44 -12.28 14.19
CA GLY A 176 18.93 -11.47 15.29
C GLY A 176 17.63 -10.71 15.03
N PHE A 177 17.14 -10.64 13.79
CA PHE A 177 15.98 -9.83 13.39
C PHE A 177 15.05 -10.60 12.45
N ALA A 178 13.91 -11.03 13.00
CA ALA A 178 12.85 -11.69 12.24
C ALA A 178 11.55 -10.88 12.38
N LEU A 179 11.31 -9.97 11.44
CA LEU A 179 10.12 -9.14 11.39
C LEU A 179 9.24 -9.58 10.22
N THR A 180 7.94 -9.71 10.45
CA THR A 180 6.95 -9.97 9.41
C THR A 180 5.74 -9.09 9.64
N ALA A 181 5.07 -8.73 8.56
CA ALA A 181 3.73 -8.18 8.60
C ALA A 181 2.92 -8.70 7.41
N THR A 182 1.68 -9.07 7.69
CA THR A 182 0.70 -9.51 6.70
C THR A 182 -0.43 -8.49 6.67
N THR A 183 -0.59 -7.86 5.51
CA THR A 183 -1.68 -6.95 5.21
C THR A 183 -2.79 -7.70 4.50
N THR A 184 -4.03 -7.45 4.91
CA THR A 184 -5.24 -8.07 4.43
C THR A 184 -6.16 -6.99 3.90
N ALA A 185 -6.58 -7.11 2.64
CA ALA A 185 -7.58 -6.26 2.02
C ALA A 185 -8.89 -7.04 1.87
N LYS A 186 -9.96 -6.52 2.46
CA LYS A 186 -11.28 -7.11 2.42
C LYS A 186 -12.27 -6.17 1.73
N PRO A 187 -13.03 -6.62 0.72
CA PRO A 187 -14.05 -5.77 0.12
C PRO A 187 -15.18 -5.56 1.14
N VAL A 188 -15.63 -4.33 1.31
CA VAL A 188 -16.69 -4.00 2.29
C VAL A 188 -17.93 -3.38 1.66
N SER A 189 -17.77 -2.63 0.58
CA SER A 189 -18.91 -2.01 -0.10
C SER A 189 -18.62 -1.64 -1.55
N LEU A 190 -19.69 -1.52 -2.33
CA LEU A 190 -19.71 -0.98 -3.68
C LEU A 190 -20.66 0.21 -3.73
N ARG A 191 -20.15 1.38 -4.08
CA ARG A 191 -20.93 2.57 -4.35
C ARG A 191 -21.23 2.68 -5.84
N LEU A 192 -22.49 2.91 -6.17
CA LEU A 192 -22.98 3.10 -7.53
C LEU A 192 -23.49 4.53 -7.71
N GLU A 193 -22.86 5.27 -8.62
CA GLU A 193 -23.25 6.62 -8.99
C GLU A 193 -23.74 6.64 -10.44
N PRO A 194 -25.05 6.82 -10.69
CA PRO A 194 -25.65 6.58 -12.02
C PRO A 194 -25.17 7.46 -13.19
N GLY A 195 -24.36 8.50 -12.93
CA GLY A 195 -23.96 9.49 -13.94
C GLY A 195 -25.05 10.49 -14.34
N THR A 196 -26.20 10.48 -13.66
CA THR A 196 -27.33 11.40 -13.90
C THR A 196 -28.18 11.56 -12.64
N PRO A 197 -28.76 12.75 -12.39
CA PRO A 197 -29.74 12.93 -11.31
C PRO A 197 -31.09 12.27 -11.62
N ASP A 198 -31.38 11.93 -12.88
CA ASP A 198 -32.61 11.26 -13.31
C ASP A 198 -32.51 9.72 -13.16
N ALA A 199 -32.08 9.26 -11.98
CA ALA A 199 -31.97 7.84 -11.65
C ALA A 199 -32.25 7.57 -10.17
N VAL A 200 -32.63 6.33 -9.85
CA VAL A 200 -32.81 5.83 -8.49
C VAL A 200 -31.85 4.67 -8.27
N THR A 201 -31.11 4.68 -7.17
CA THR A 201 -30.22 3.59 -6.77
C THR A 201 -30.94 2.59 -5.85
N TYR A 202 -30.43 1.38 -5.83
CA TYR A 202 -30.81 0.30 -4.91
C TYR A 202 -29.54 -0.22 -4.25
N PRO A 203 -29.42 -0.17 -2.91
CA PRO A 203 -30.32 0.56 -2.01
C PRO A 203 -30.33 2.06 -2.30
N ALA A 204 -31.27 2.80 -1.72
CA ALA A 204 -31.44 4.24 -1.99
C ALA A 204 -30.20 5.10 -1.62
N SER A 205 -29.29 4.58 -0.80
CA SER A 205 -27.99 5.20 -0.53
C SER A 205 -27.04 5.15 -1.72
N GLY A 206 -27.24 4.24 -2.68
CA GLY A 206 -26.25 3.89 -3.70
C GLY A 206 -25.12 3.00 -3.19
N GLU A 207 -25.11 2.68 -1.89
CA GLU A 207 -24.05 1.90 -1.24
C GLU A 207 -24.50 0.46 -1.01
N CYS A 208 -23.93 -0.46 -1.76
CA CYS A 208 -24.17 -1.89 -1.64
C CYS A 208 -23.12 -2.50 -0.71
N THR A 209 -23.50 -2.75 0.55
CA THR A 209 -22.61 -3.39 1.53
C THR A 209 -22.40 -4.87 1.20
N ILE A 210 -21.25 -5.41 1.63
CA ILE A 210 -20.99 -6.85 1.56
C ILE A 210 -22.06 -7.64 2.34
N ASN A 211 -22.54 -8.72 1.72
CA ASN A 211 -23.46 -9.67 2.30
C ASN A 211 -22.75 -10.62 3.28
N ASP A 212 -23.51 -11.30 4.13
CA ASP A 212 -22.97 -12.29 5.09
C ASP A 212 -22.18 -13.42 4.44
N ASP A 213 -22.48 -13.74 3.17
CA ASP A 213 -21.77 -14.76 2.40
C ASP A 213 -20.49 -14.23 1.72
N GLY A 214 -20.14 -12.96 1.92
CA GLY A 214 -18.98 -12.32 1.32
C GLY A 214 -19.17 -11.81 -0.12
N SER A 215 -20.39 -11.85 -0.67
CA SER A 215 -20.70 -11.26 -1.97
C SER A 215 -21.17 -9.81 -1.86
N ILE A 216 -21.05 -9.03 -2.95
CA ILE A 216 -21.67 -7.70 -3.05
C ILE A 216 -22.73 -7.74 -4.16
N GLY A 217 -23.98 -7.43 -3.81
CA GLY A 217 -25.14 -7.58 -4.70
C GLY A 217 -25.67 -9.02 -4.77
N GLU A 218 -26.48 -9.33 -5.78
CA GLU A 218 -27.00 -10.68 -6.04
C GLU A 218 -26.98 -10.92 -7.56
N PRO A 219 -26.36 -12.00 -8.07
CA PRO A 219 -26.44 -12.33 -9.48
C PRO A 219 -27.87 -12.48 -9.97
N TYR A 220 -28.20 -11.82 -11.09
CA TYR A 220 -29.56 -11.88 -11.62
C TYR A 220 -29.92 -13.30 -12.08
N ALA A 221 -31.02 -13.84 -11.56
CA ALA A 221 -31.62 -15.09 -12.02
C ALA A 221 -32.92 -14.85 -12.80
N ARG A 222 -33.15 -15.63 -13.86
CA ARG A 222 -34.42 -15.60 -14.61
C ARG A 222 -35.59 -15.88 -13.66
N GLY A 223 -36.60 -15.01 -13.70
CA GLY A 223 -37.74 -15.04 -12.77
C GLY A 223 -37.72 -13.90 -11.75
N ASN A 224 -36.60 -13.19 -11.60
CA ASN A 224 -36.48 -12.03 -10.70
C ASN A 224 -36.83 -10.69 -11.37
N ALA A 225 -37.50 -10.70 -12.53
CA ALA A 225 -37.80 -9.47 -13.27
C ALA A 225 -38.67 -8.46 -12.48
N ASP A 226 -39.56 -8.96 -11.62
CA ASP A 226 -40.44 -8.14 -10.79
C ASP A 226 -39.85 -7.81 -9.40
N ARG A 227 -38.64 -8.32 -9.09
CA ARG A 227 -37.97 -8.06 -7.81
C ARG A 227 -37.14 -6.78 -7.90
N THR A 228 -37.13 -6.04 -6.79
CA THR A 228 -36.16 -4.97 -6.59
C THR A 228 -34.78 -5.58 -6.38
N PRO A 229 -33.74 -5.16 -7.13
CA PRO A 229 -32.40 -5.64 -6.92
C PRO A 229 -31.89 -5.23 -5.53
N PRO A 230 -31.11 -6.07 -4.84
CA PRO A 230 -30.45 -5.66 -3.58
C PRO A 230 -29.37 -4.61 -3.84
N CYS A 231 -28.73 -4.67 -5.00
CA CYS A 231 -27.78 -3.68 -5.50
C CYS A 231 -28.09 -3.37 -6.97
N GLY A 232 -28.24 -2.11 -7.35
CA GLY A 232 -28.59 -1.75 -8.73
C GLY A 232 -29.08 -0.32 -8.93
N ILE A 233 -29.56 -0.05 -10.14
CA ILE A 233 -29.95 1.29 -10.59
C ILE A 233 -31.20 1.20 -11.46
N LYS A 234 -32.08 2.19 -11.36
CA LYS A 234 -33.19 2.41 -12.31
C LYS A 234 -33.13 3.83 -12.84
N TYR A 235 -32.90 3.93 -14.14
CA TYR A 235 -32.90 5.21 -14.85
C TYR A 235 -34.33 5.67 -15.14
N LEU A 236 -34.58 6.95 -14.92
CA LEU A 236 -35.88 7.60 -15.11
C LEU A 236 -35.99 8.33 -16.45
N ARG A 237 -34.88 8.48 -17.18
CA ARG A 237 -34.82 9.08 -18.52
C ARG A 237 -33.93 8.31 -19.47
N SER A 238 -34.22 8.48 -20.76
CA SER A 238 -33.39 8.00 -21.86
C SER A 238 -32.06 8.74 -21.91
N SER A 239 -30.99 8.04 -22.31
CA SER A 239 -29.70 8.66 -22.60
C SER A 239 -29.65 9.31 -24.00
N GLY A 240 -30.72 9.19 -24.78
CA GLY A 240 -30.80 9.69 -26.15
C GLY A 240 -29.80 8.97 -27.06
N ASP A 241 -29.04 9.74 -27.84
CA ASP A 241 -27.95 9.23 -28.69
C ASP A 241 -26.63 9.01 -27.91
N GLY A 242 -26.60 9.33 -26.61
CA GLY A 242 -25.44 9.19 -25.73
C GLY A 242 -25.58 8.05 -24.70
N THR A 243 -24.74 8.10 -23.67
CA THR A 243 -24.70 7.16 -22.54
C THR A 243 -24.62 7.93 -21.23
N PHE A 244 -25.10 7.31 -20.15
CA PHE A 244 -24.75 7.75 -18.80
C PHE A 244 -23.46 7.07 -18.37
N ASP A 245 -22.60 7.81 -17.69
CA ASP A 245 -21.35 7.30 -17.14
C ASP A 245 -21.60 6.79 -15.72
N LEU A 246 -21.83 5.49 -15.59
CA LEU A 246 -22.00 4.84 -14.30
C LEU A 246 -20.64 4.71 -13.62
N GLN A 247 -20.46 5.41 -12.52
CA GLN A 247 -19.28 5.24 -11.68
C GLN A 247 -19.53 4.18 -10.61
N ALA A 248 -18.61 3.23 -10.54
CA ALA A 248 -18.61 2.14 -9.57
C ALA A 248 -17.34 2.24 -8.73
N THR A 249 -17.50 2.51 -7.43
CA THR A 249 -16.39 2.63 -6.49
C THR A 249 -16.46 1.51 -5.47
N ILE A 250 -15.48 0.62 -5.47
CA ILE A 250 -15.34 -0.40 -4.43
C ILE A 250 -14.48 0.11 -3.30
N THR A 251 -14.91 -0.15 -2.07
CA THR A 251 -14.16 0.15 -0.85
C THR A 251 -13.61 -1.14 -0.27
N TRP A 252 -12.32 -1.13 0.06
CA TRP A 252 -11.58 -2.21 0.70
C TRP A 252 -11.14 -1.77 2.08
N GLU A 253 -11.56 -2.50 3.11
CA GLU A 253 -11.04 -2.37 4.46
C GLU A 253 -9.67 -3.04 4.52
N ILE A 254 -8.66 -2.30 4.99
CA ILE A 254 -7.29 -2.78 5.04
C ILE A 254 -6.86 -2.95 6.50
N THR A 255 -6.52 -4.18 6.86
CA THR A 255 -6.03 -4.52 8.21
C THR A 255 -4.68 -5.21 8.10
N TRP A 256 -3.89 -5.19 9.16
CA TRP A 256 -2.62 -5.91 9.18
C TRP A 256 -2.29 -6.50 10.54
N THR A 257 -1.47 -7.54 10.50
CA THR A 257 -0.91 -8.22 11.68
C THR A 257 0.58 -8.47 11.47
N GLY A 258 1.38 -8.43 12.52
CA GLY A 258 2.83 -8.60 12.42
C GLY A 258 3.48 -9.22 13.65
N THR A 259 4.81 -9.35 13.59
CA THR A 259 5.62 -9.91 14.68
C THR A 259 5.32 -9.22 16.02
N GLY A 260 5.36 -9.99 17.11
CA GLY A 260 5.14 -9.46 18.46
C GLY A 260 3.69 -9.13 18.79
N GLY A 261 2.74 -9.52 17.93
CA GLY A 261 1.32 -9.18 18.10
C GLY A 261 0.99 -7.75 17.69
N ALA A 262 1.90 -7.07 16.98
CA ALA A 262 1.63 -5.79 16.35
C ALA A 262 0.52 -5.95 15.29
N GLY A 263 -0.26 -4.90 15.09
CA GLY A 263 -1.33 -4.90 14.12
C GLY A 263 -2.20 -3.66 14.26
N GLY A 264 -3.11 -3.50 13.31
CA GLY A 264 -4.03 -2.38 13.27
C GLY A 264 -4.68 -2.25 11.90
N ASP A 265 -5.28 -1.08 11.70
CA ASP A 265 -5.93 -0.72 10.45
C ASP A 265 -5.00 0.18 9.64
N LEU A 266 -5.04 0.02 8.32
CA LEU A 266 -4.52 1.00 7.37
C LEU A 266 -5.70 1.73 6.73
N PRO A 267 -5.49 2.89 6.09
CA PRO A 267 -6.58 3.56 5.40
C PRO A 267 -7.24 2.65 4.36
N ASP A 268 -8.56 2.76 4.26
CA ASP A 268 -9.33 2.02 3.27
C ASP A 268 -8.82 2.32 1.86
N GLY A 269 -8.75 1.28 1.02
CA GLY A 269 -8.44 1.41 -0.39
C GLY A 269 -9.72 1.58 -1.21
N THR A 270 -9.74 2.55 -2.11
CA THR A 270 -10.86 2.72 -3.05
C THR A 270 -10.40 2.57 -4.49
N PHE A 271 -11.21 1.89 -5.31
CA PHE A 271 -10.99 1.75 -6.75
C PHE A 271 -12.26 2.11 -7.51
N GLU A 272 -12.14 3.11 -8.37
CA GLU A 272 -13.22 3.62 -9.20
C GLU A 272 -13.11 3.07 -10.63
N ASN A 273 -14.25 2.73 -11.22
CA ASN A 273 -14.37 2.35 -12.62
C ASN A 273 -15.65 2.94 -13.23
N GLY A 274 -15.51 3.54 -14.41
CA GLY A 274 -16.61 4.09 -15.20
C GLY A 274 -17.10 3.10 -16.25
N GLN A 275 -18.42 2.89 -16.31
CA GLN A 275 -19.08 2.06 -17.32
C GLN A 275 -20.14 2.88 -18.07
N ALA A 276 -20.09 2.85 -19.40
CA ALA A 276 -21.09 3.52 -20.22
C ALA A 276 -22.39 2.71 -20.28
N VAL A 277 -23.51 3.32 -19.85
CA VAL A 277 -24.85 2.70 -19.86
C VAL A 277 -25.75 3.40 -20.87
N THR A 278 -26.30 2.65 -21.82
CA THR A 278 -27.33 3.14 -22.74
C THR A 278 -28.72 2.90 -22.16
N VAL A 279 -29.54 3.95 -22.09
CA VAL A 279 -30.92 3.84 -21.58
C VAL A 279 -31.90 4.17 -22.68
N GLN A 280 -32.70 3.19 -23.08
CA GLN A 280 -33.70 3.35 -24.13
C GLN A 280 -35.09 3.57 -23.55
N GLU A 281 -35.87 4.43 -24.20
CA GLU A 281 -37.30 4.57 -23.90
C GLU A 281 -38.12 3.60 -24.77
N ILE A 282 -39.04 2.84 -24.15
CA ILE A 282 -40.01 2.06 -24.92
C ILE A 282 -41.27 2.91 -25.13
N GLN A 283 -41.49 3.32 -26.36
CA GLN A 283 -42.77 3.90 -26.77
C GLN A 283 -43.68 2.78 -27.28
N SER A 284 -44.78 2.53 -26.58
CA SER A 284 -45.80 1.57 -27.05
C SER A 284 -46.78 2.31 -27.96
N VAL A 285 -46.77 2.00 -29.26
CA VAL A 285 -47.81 2.49 -30.18
C VAL A 285 -49.01 1.56 -30.09
N ASN A 286 -50.04 1.96 -29.34
CA ASN A 286 -51.35 1.30 -29.45
C ASN A 286 -51.96 1.68 -30.81
N ARG A 287 -52.18 0.68 -31.66
CA ARG A 287 -52.99 0.80 -32.88
C ARG A 287 -54.40 0.34 -32.61
#